data_AF-A0A3M1FN89-F1
#
_entry.id   AF-A0A3M1FN89-F1
#
_cell.length_a   1.000
_cell.length_b   1.000
_cell.length_c   1.000
_cell.angle_alpha   90.00
_cell.angle_beta   90.00
_cell.angle_gamma   90.00
#
_symmetry.space_group_name_H-M   'P 1'
#
loop_
_entity.id
_entity.type
_entity.pdbx_description
1 polymer ?
#
loop_
_entity_poly.entity_id
_entity_poly.type
_entity_poly.pdbx_seq_one_letter_code
_entity_poly.pdbx_strand_id
1 'polypeptide(L)'
;MQHTRLISIANELERFEASESRAHTGTGSRREGEKFEHKVLELWDETAKYLSNEAKCTPVQVKRKRFNRISFEDRQLYLPTSLQPQGKSNERESWFDTSFSVAELINNFPGKDDAIKRYSPTKGPYGRTKYPNIYSGLTTRFDGTIICVDKGVLAKKILLEYKTGKASKGEKIDGNAHERLSFQIMQYLEVATRYPQCSLAVITNGAFIRYRNKYHPLFHQQADRLTNFRWFEMEYCSFAEQYMGFIEKLKKWIFEGK
;
A
#
# COMPACT_ATOMS: atom_id res chain seq x y z
N MET A 1 12.93 11.97 23.53
CA MET A 1 13.42 12.72 22.35
C MET A 1 13.11 12.04 21.01
N GLN A 2 13.15 10.71 20.86
CA GLN A 2 12.95 10.06 19.54
C GLN A 2 11.51 10.16 18.98
N HIS A 3 10.49 10.25 19.83
CA HIS A 3 9.10 10.48 19.40
C HIS A 3 8.92 11.81 18.64
N THR A 4 9.83 12.78 18.87
CA THR A 4 9.75 14.13 18.25
C THR A 4 10.06 14.10 16.75
N ARG A 5 10.98 13.25 16.27
CA ARG A 5 11.31 13.18 14.83
C ARG A 5 10.19 12.50 14.03
N LEU A 6 9.61 11.43 14.55
CA LEU A 6 8.45 10.77 13.93
C LEU A 6 7.29 11.74 13.72
N ILE A 7 6.93 12.48 14.78
CA ILE A 7 5.89 13.52 14.68
C ILE A 7 6.28 14.59 13.66
N SER A 8 7.55 15.01 13.60
CA SER A 8 8.01 15.97 12.59
C SER A 8 7.78 15.45 11.17
N ILE A 9 8.17 14.21 10.88
CA ILE A 9 7.97 13.62 9.54
C ILE A 9 6.49 13.46 9.22
N ALA A 10 5.68 13.03 10.18
CA ALA A 10 4.23 12.93 10.02
C ALA A 10 3.61 14.28 9.64
N ASN A 11 4.03 15.36 10.30
CA ASN A 11 3.61 16.73 9.94
C ASN A 11 4.15 17.17 8.57
N GLU A 12 5.39 16.80 8.22
CA GLU A 12 5.97 17.09 6.91
C GLU A 12 5.21 16.38 5.78
N LEU A 13 4.80 15.12 5.98
CA LEU A 13 3.96 14.35 5.04
C LEU A 13 2.58 14.99 4.86
N GLU A 14 1.94 15.38 5.95
CA GLU A 14 0.65 16.06 5.90
C GLU A 14 0.76 17.37 5.11
N ARG A 15 1.78 18.18 5.39
CA ARG A 15 2.03 19.47 4.73
C ARG A 15 2.64 19.35 3.34
N PHE A 16 3.00 18.16 2.89
CA PHE A 16 3.59 17.96 1.57
C PHE A 16 2.64 18.50 0.50
N GLU A 17 3.15 19.37 -0.37
CA GLU A 17 2.41 19.92 -1.50
C GLU A 17 3.03 19.39 -2.81
N ALA A 18 2.21 18.74 -3.63
CA ALA A 18 2.63 18.38 -4.98
C ALA A 18 2.64 19.65 -5.85
N SER A 19 3.72 19.89 -6.60
CA SER A 19 3.90 21.10 -7.43
C SER A 19 2.85 21.20 -8.54
N GLU A 20 2.66 22.39 -9.12
CA GLU A 20 1.70 22.61 -10.21
C GLU A 20 1.93 21.66 -11.40
N SER A 21 0.83 21.13 -11.96
CA SER A 21 0.91 20.28 -13.17
C SER A 21 1.39 21.13 -14.34
N ARG A 22 2.52 20.77 -14.96
CA ARG A 22 2.88 21.34 -16.27
C ARG A 22 1.95 20.75 -17.33
N ALA A 23 1.25 21.62 -18.06
CA ALA A 23 0.45 21.19 -19.21
C ALA A 23 1.36 20.47 -20.23
N HIS A 24 0.80 19.47 -20.94
CA HIS A 24 1.47 18.69 -21.97
C HIS A 24 2.58 17.71 -21.55
N THR A 25 2.83 17.48 -20.26
CA THR A 25 3.56 16.27 -19.84
C THR A 25 2.55 15.15 -19.58
N GLY A 26 2.31 14.33 -20.60
CA GLY A 26 1.56 13.07 -20.44
C GLY A 26 2.09 12.31 -19.22
N THR A 27 1.18 11.87 -18.35
CA THR A 27 1.43 11.42 -16.97
C THR A 27 2.00 12.53 -16.07
N GLY A 28 1.19 12.99 -15.11
CA GLY A 28 1.61 13.88 -14.03
C GLY A 28 2.96 13.45 -13.47
N SER A 29 3.90 14.40 -13.45
CA SER A 29 5.30 14.31 -13.07
C SER A 29 5.64 13.18 -12.08
N ARG A 30 6.25 12.09 -12.58
CA ARG A 30 6.86 11.00 -11.78
C ARG A 30 7.75 11.52 -10.63
N ARG A 31 8.43 12.65 -10.82
CA ARG A 31 9.33 13.29 -9.84
C ARG A 31 8.66 13.76 -8.54
N GLU A 32 7.37 14.07 -8.55
CA GLU A 32 6.65 14.53 -7.35
C GLU A 32 6.25 13.37 -6.45
N GLY A 33 5.75 12.29 -7.07
CA GLY A 33 5.52 11.01 -6.39
C GLY A 33 6.78 10.53 -5.70
N GLU A 34 7.92 10.54 -6.41
CA GLU A 34 9.23 10.12 -5.87
C GLU A 34 9.63 10.85 -4.57
N LYS A 35 9.43 12.18 -4.48
CA LYS A 35 9.75 12.93 -3.25
C LYS A 35 8.86 12.54 -2.08
N PHE A 36 7.57 12.35 -2.33
CA PHE A 36 6.64 11.89 -1.31
C PHE A 36 6.94 10.46 -0.87
N GLU A 37 7.20 9.56 -1.82
CA GLU A 37 7.61 8.18 -1.57
C GLU A 37 8.88 8.12 -0.71
N HIS A 38 9.89 8.95 -1.00
CA HIS A 38 11.08 9.05 -0.16
C HIS A 38 10.75 9.52 1.26
N LYS A 39 9.84 10.49 1.42
CA LYS A 39 9.41 10.95 2.75
C LYS A 39 8.64 9.87 3.51
N VAL A 40 7.84 9.05 2.82
CA VAL A 40 7.18 7.88 3.40
C VAL A 40 8.20 6.81 3.81
N LEU A 41 9.25 6.58 3.01
CA LEU A 41 10.36 5.70 3.43
C LEU A 41 11.09 6.25 4.66
N GLU A 42 11.30 7.56 4.75
CA GLU A 42 11.88 8.20 5.95
C GLU A 42 11.01 7.97 7.20
N LEU A 43 9.68 8.05 7.05
CA LEU A 43 8.74 7.70 8.13
C LEU A 43 8.94 6.26 8.59
N TRP A 44 9.08 5.30 7.66
CA TRP A 44 9.31 3.90 8.00
C TRP A 44 10.68 3.66 8.64
N ASP A 45 11.72 4.37 8.19
CA ASP A 45 13.05 4.30 8.79
C ASP A 45 13.06 4.81 10.23
N GLU A 46 12.41 5.95 10.50
CA GLU A 46 12.25 6.47 11.85
C GLU A 46 11.32 5.60 12.70
N THR A 47 10.33 4.94 12.09
CA THR A 47 9.48 3.97 12.79
C THR A 47 10.31 2.77 13.24
N ALA A 48 11.16 2.24 12.37
CA ALA A 48 12.07 1.15 12.72
C ALA A 48 13.03 1.54 13.84
N LYS A 49 13.56 2.78 13.83
CA LYS A 49 14.40 3.30 14.93
C LYS A 49 13.63 3.39 16.24
N TYR A 50 12.42 3.94 16.21
CA TYR A 50 11.55 4.05 17.38
C TYR A 50 11.26 2.68 18.01
N LEU A 51 10.93 1.68 17.19
CA LEU A 51 10.67 0.32 17.66
C LEU A 51 11.95 -0.41 18.09
N SER A 52 13.11 -0.02 17.56
CA SER A 52 14.40 -0.66 17.89
C SER A 52 14.90 -0.39 19.32
N ASN A 53 14.27 0.53 20.06
CA ASN A 53 14.57 0.73 21.48
C ASN A 53 14.20 -0.48 22.34
N GLU A 54 13.19 -1.24 21.91
CA GLU A 54 12.61 -2.36 22.65
C GLU A 54 12.72 -3.69 21.88
N ALA A 55 13.12 -3.65 20.61
CA ALA A 55 13.21 -4.81 19.73
C ALA A 55 14.52 -4.82 18.91
N LYS A 56 14.95 -6.01 18.47
CA LYS A 56 16.11 -6.11 17.58
C LYS A 56 15.75 -5.63 16.18
N CYS A 57 16.44 -4.63 15.66
CA CYS A 57 16.29 -4.17 14.28
C CYS A 57 17.46 -4.67 13.41
N THR A 58 17.16 -5.23 12.24
CA THR A 58 18.17 -5.70 11.29
C THR A 58 17.74 -5.36 9.86
N PRO A 59 18.50 -4.55 9.10
CA PRO A 59 18.24 -4.33 7.69
C PRO A 59 18.41 -5.63 6.90
N VAL A 60 17.45 -5.94 6.03
CA VAL A 60 17.44 -7.15 5.19
C VAL A 60 17.08 -6.83 3.75
N GLN A 61 17.64 -7.61 2.81
CA GLN A 61 17.23 -7.59 1.41
C GLN A 61 16.44 -8.85 1.05
N VAL A 62 15.28 -8.66 0.42
CA VAL A 62 14.50 -9.74 -0.17
C VAL A 62 14.26 -9.38 -1.64
N LYS A 63 14.74 -10.23 -2.56
CA LYS A 63 14.83 -9.90 -4.00
C LYS A 63 15.57 -8.57 -4.20
N ARG A 64 14.92 -7.58 -4.83
CA ARG A 64 15.42 -6.22 -5.08
C ARG A 64 14.91 -5.20 -4.05
N LYS A 65 14.13 -5.63 -3.06
CA LYS A 65 13.51 -4.76 -2.06
C LYS A 65 14.26 -4.83 -0.74
N ARG A 66 14.15 -3.74 0.02
CA ARG A 66 14.88 -3.54 1.27
C ARG A 66 13.87 -3.33 2.39
N PHE A 67 14.13 -3.95 3.53
CA PHE A 67 13.30 -3.81 4.72
C PHE A 67 14.15 -3.66 5.97
N ASN A 68 13.63 -2.96 6.97
CA ASN A 68 14.05 -3.11 8.36
C ASN A 68 13.22 -4.23 8.97
N ARG A 69 13.88 -5.32 9.39
CA ARG A 69 13.25 -6.41 10.15
C ARG A 69 13.38 -6.10 11.64
N ILE A 70 12.25 -5.85 12.29
CA ILE A 70 12.13 -5.65 13.73
C ILE A 70 11.68 -6.97 14.34
N SER A 71 12.44 -7.52 15.27
CA SER A 71 12.17 -8.83 15.90
C SER A 71 12.01 -8.66 17.41
N PHE A 72 10.88 -9.15 17.93
CA PHE A 72 10.56 -9.18 19.35
C PHE A 72 9.91 -10.52 19.67
N GLU A 73 10.55 -11.31 20.54
CA GLU A 73 10.15 -12.69 20.82
C GLU A 73 9.99 -13.50 19.51
N ASP A 74 8.86 -14.17 19.32
CA ASP A 74 8.53 -14.95 18.12
C ASP A 74 7.95 -14.12 16.96
N ARG A 75 7.83 -12.80 17.13
CA ARG A 75 7.20 -11.90 16.16
C ARG A 75 8.23 -11.08 15.39
N GLN A 76 7.93 -10.86 14.11
CA GLN A 76 8.77 -10.07 13.22
C GLN A 76 7.92 -9.12 12.37
N LEU A 77 8.30 -7.85 12.37
CA LEU A 77 7.73 -6.80 11.54
C LEU A 77 8.75 -6.37 10.49
N TYR A 78 8.34 -6.36 9.22
CA TYR A 78 9.18 -5.88 8.11
C TYR A 78 8.64 -4.57 7.57
N LEU A 79 9.38 -3.49 7.79
CA LEU A 79 9.06 -2.16 7.28
C LEU A 79 9.91 -1.84 6.05
N PRO A 80 9.37 -1.29 4.95
CA PRO A 80 10.18 -0.80 3.84
C PRO A 80 11.25 0.19 4.33
N THR A 81 12.44 0.16 3.74
CA THR A 81 13.55 1.04 4.17
C THR A 81 14.31 1.65 3.00
N SER A 82 14.87 2.84 3.21
CA SER A 82 15.86 3.44 2.31
C SER A 82 17.28 2.87 2.50
N LEU A 83 17.54 2.25 3.67
CA LEU A 83 18.86 1.78 4.08
C LEU A 83 19.35 0.60 3.25
N GLN A 84 20.66 0.54 3.04
CA GLN A 84 21.31 -0.55 2.31
C GLN A 84 21.59 -1.73 3.27
N PRO A 85 21.00 -2.90 3.06
CA PRO A 85 21.27 -4.09 3.87
C PRO A 85 22.65 -4.69 3.54
N GLN A 86 23.30 -5.30 4.53
CA GLN A 86 24.63 -5.91 4.39
C GLN A 86 24.61 -7.37 3.92
N GLY A 87 23.48 -7.88 3.41
CA GLY A 87 23.39 -9.26 2.93
C GLY A 87 22.03 -9.63 2.33
N LYS A 88 21.99 -10.78 1.64
CA LYS A 88 20.74 -11.39 1.18
C LYS A 88 20.07 -12.11 2.35
N SER A 89 18.74 -12.00 2.47
CA SER A 89 17.99 -12.74 3.47
C SER A 89 17.53 -14.10 2.96
N ASN A 90 17.31 -15.03 3.89
CA ASN A 90 16.67 -16.33 3.65
C ASN A 90 15.14 -16.28 3.83
N GLU A 91 14.54 -15.08 3.85
CA GLU A 91 13.09 -14.95 3.99
C GLU A 91 12.33 -15.56 2.81
N ARG A 92 11.10 -16.02 3.07
CA ARG A 92 10.20 -16.49 2.01
C ARG A 92 9.78 -15.34 1.09
N GLU A 93 10.38 -15.30 -0.10
CA GLU A 93 10.26 -14.13 -0.98
C GLU A 93 8.83 -13.77 -1.40
N SER A 94 7.94 -14.77 -1.50
CA SER A 94 6.53 -14.56 -1.91
C SER A 94 5.73 -13.70 -0.95
N TRP A 95 6.16 -13.59 0.32
CA TRP A 95 5.52 -12.69 1.28
C TRP A 95 5.74 -11.23 0.90
N PHE A 96 6.85 -10.91 0.24
CA PHE A 96 7.29 -9.54 -0.06
C PHE A 96 6.86 -9.04 -1.44
N ASP A 97 6.07 -9.84 -2.17
CA ASP A 97 5.56 -9.46 -3.48
C ASP A 97 4.64 -8.24 -3.38
N THR A 98 4.78 -7.31 -4.32
CA THR A 98 3.85 -6.17 -4.50
C THR A 98 3.40 -6.05 -5.95
N SER A 99 3.77 -7.01 -6.80
CA SER A 99 3.38 -7.07 -8.20
C SER A 99 2.76 -8.44 -8.43
N PHE A 100 1.55 -8.44 -8.97
CA PHE A 100 0.75 -9.65 -9.13
C PHE A 100 0.31 -9.75 -10.58
N SER A 101 0.56 -10.91 -11.19
CA SER A 101 0.09 -11.19 -12.55
C SER A 101 -1.44 -11.20 -12.56
N VAL A 102 -2.04 -10.38 -13.42
CA VAL A 102 -3.51 -10.34 -13.54
C VAL A 102 -4.03 -11.68 -14.05
N ALA A 103 -3.28 -12.32 -14.96
CA ALA A 103 -3.60 -13.67 -15.44
C ALA A 103 -3.61 -14.70 -14.30
N GLU A 104 -2.66 -14.64 -13.37
CA GLU A 104 -2.65 -15.54 -12.20
C GLU A 104 -3.82 -15.29 -11.26
N LEU A 105 -4.17 -14.03 -11.00
CA LEU A 105 -5.32 -13.68 -10.16
C LEU A 105 -6.61 -14.26 -10.75
N ILE A 106 -6.83 -14.06 -12.05
CA ILE A 106 -8.01 -14.55 -12.76
C ILE A 106 -8.01 -16.07 -12.86
N ASN A 107 -6.87 -16.72 -13.09
CA ASN A 107 -6.79 -18.18 -13.19
C ASN A 107 -7.15 -18.88 -11.88
N ASN A 108 -6.91 -18.24 -10.73
CA ASN A 108 -7.27 -18.78 -9.42
C ASN A 108 -8.67 -18.36 -8.96
N PHE A 109 -9.38 -17.53 -9.73
CA PHE A 109 -10.74 -17.11 -9.39
C PHE A 109 -11.73 -18.26 -9.65
N PRO A 110 -12.47 -18.75 -8.63
CA PRO A 110 -13.38 -19.89 -8.79
C PRO A 110 -14.48 -19.68 -9.85
N GLY A 111 -14.91 -18.44 -10.09
CA GLY A 111 -15.95 -18.09 -11.06
C GLY A 111 -15.43 -17.72 -12.46
N LYS A 112 -14.19 -18.06 -12.80
CA LYS A 112 -13.53 -17.64 -14.05
C LYS A 112 -14.34 -18.02 -15.30
N ASP A 113 -14.77 -19.27 -15.40
CA ASP A 113 -15.45 -19.76 -16.60
C ASP A 113 -16.81 -19.08 -16.81
N ASP A 114 -17.53 -18.83 -15.71
CA ASP A 114 -18.78 -18.06 -15.75
C ASP A 114 -18.56 -16.60 -16.14
N ALA A 115 -17.47 -15.98 -15.65
CA ALA A 115 -17.10 -14.63 -16.04
C ALA A 115 -16.76 -14.55 -17.54
N ILE A 116 -15.99 -15.52 -18.06
CA ILE A 116 -15.71 -15.62 -19.50
C ILE A 116 -17.01 -15.79 -20.27
N LYS A 117 -17.89 -16.70 -19.87
CA LYS A 117 -19.17 -16.93 -20.55
C LYS A 117 -20.06 -15.69 -20.59
N ARG A 118 -20.09 -14.91 -19.51
CA ARG A 118 -20.94 -13.70 -19.39
C ARG A 118 -20.37 -12.48 -20.13
N TYR A 119 -19.06 -12.25 -20.03
CA TYR A 119 -18.45 -10.98 -20.43
C TYR A 119 -17.55 -11.07 -21.66
N SER A 120 -17.18 -12.28 -22.10
CA SER A 120 -16.35 -12.40 -23.31
C SER A 120 -17.13 -11.98 -24.56
N PRO A 121 -16.50 -11.22 -25.47
CA PRO A 121 -17.12 -10.93 -26.75
C PRO A 121 -17.27 -12.22 -27.57
N THR A 122 -18.28 -12.26 -28.44
CA THR A 122 -18.52 -13.44 -29.30
C THR A 122 -17.51 -13.59 -30.43
N LYS A 123 -16.86 -12.48 -30.84
CA LYS A 123 -15.88 -12.40 -31.94
C LYS A 123 -14.68 -11.52 -31.54
N GLY A 124 -13.61 -11.58 -32.34
CA GLY A 124 -12.40 -10.77 -32.16
C GLY A 124 -11.23 -11.52 -31.50
N PRO A 125 -10.09 -10.83 -31.28
CA PRO A 125 -8.85 -11.45 -30.78
C PRO A 125 -9.00 -12.06 -29.38
N TYR A 126 -9.93 -11.54 -28.58
CA TYR A 126 -10.23 -11.99 -27.21
C TYR A 126 -11.62 -12.62 -27.10
N GLY A 127 -12.16 -13.18 -28.18
CA GLY A 127 -13.48 -13.79 -28.17
C GLY A 127 -13.53 -15.12 -27.39
N ARG A 128 -14.61 -15.33 -26.63
CA ARG A 128 -14.90 -16.60 -25.92
C ARG A 128 -13.73 -17.09 -25.07
N THR A 129 -13.26 -18.32 -25.32
CA THR A 129 -12.17 -18.97 -24.58
C THR A 129 -10.83 -18.24 -24.68
N LYS A 130 -10.66 -17.32 -25.65
CA LYS A 130 -9.47 -16.46 -25.77
C LYS A 130 -9.54 -15.23 -24.87
N TYR A 131 -10.66 -14.97 -24.21
CA TYR A 131 -10.86 -13.78 -23.38
C TYR A 131 -9.79 -13.60 -22.28
N PRO A 132 -9.34 -14.66 -21.57
CA PRO A 132 -8.27 -14.51 -20.58
C PRO A 132 -6.96 -13.92 -21.13
N ASN A 133 -6.69 -14.05 -22.44
CA ASN A 133 -5.48 -13.53 -23.07
C ASN A 133 -5.43 -12.00 -23.08
N ILE A 134 -6.56 -11.31 -22.86
CA ILE A 134 -6.58 -9.84 -22.73
C ILE A 134 -5.74 -9.35 -21.54
N TYR A 135 -5.50 -10.23 -20.56
CA TYR A 135 -4.72 -9.94 -19.36
C TYR A 135 -3.27 -10.44 -19.45
N SER A 136 -2.87 -11.02 -20.59
CA SER A 136 -1.53 -11.58 -20.76
C SER A 136 -0.46 -10.49 -20.61
N GLY A 137 0.54 -10.76 -19.77
CA GLY A 137 1.63 -9.82 -19.47
C GLY A 137 1.22 -8.61 -18.60
N LEU A 138 -0.05 -8.49 -18.20
CA LEU A 138 -0.51 -7.40 -17.34
C LEU A 138 -0.26 -7.73 -15.86
N THR A 139 0.11 -6.71 -15.10
CA THR A 139 0.33 -6.81 -13.66
C THR A 139 -0.42 -5.72 -12.91
N THR A 140 -0.97 -6.04 -11.74
CA THR A 140 -1.32 -5.03 -10.73
C THR A 140 -0.13 -4.85 -9.79
N ARG A 141 0.12 -3.60 -9.37
CA ARG A 141 1.27 -3.26 -8.53
C ARG A 141 0.84 -2.31 -7.42
N PHE A 142 1.35 -2.57 -6.23
CA PHE A 142 1.28 -1.70 -5.07
C PHE A 142 2.66 -1.09 -4.80
N ASP A 143 2.67 0.12 -4.23
CA ASP A 143 3.87 0.90 -4.00
C ASP A 143 4.79 0.26 -2.94
N GLY A 144 4.22 -0.43 -1.96
CA GLY A 144 4.98 -1.11 -0.92
C GLY A 144 4.23 -2.23 -0.21
N THR A 145 4.86 -2.80 0.81
CA THR A 145 4.22 -3.77 1.70
C THR A 145 4.88 -3.76 3.07
N ILE A 146 4.10 -4.00 4.12
CA ILE A 146 4.59 -4.32 5.47
C ILE A 146 4.21 -5.78 5.74
N ILE A 147 5.15 -6.54 6.30
CA ILE A 147 4.97 -7.97 6.59
C ILE A 147 4.98 -8.18 8.10
N CYS A 148 3.99 -8.91 8.58
CA CYS A 148 3.80 -9.30 9.97
C CYS A 148 3.92 -10.83 10.07
N VAL A 149 4.96 -11.32 10.74
CA VAL A 149 5.24 -12.75 10.93
C VAL A 149 5.15 -13.09 12.41
N ASP A 150 4.44 -14.17 12.74
CA ASP A 150 4.35 -14.71 14.10
C ASP A 150 4.73 -16.19 14.08
N LYS A 151 5.64 -16.60 14.96
CA LYS A 151 6.18 -17.98 15.05
C LYS A 151 6.66 -18.53 13.70
N GLY A 152 7.29 -17.67 12.90
CA GLY A 152 7.82 -18.02 11.57
C GLY A 152 6.75 -18.21 10.48
N VAL A 153 5.49 -17.83 10.73
CA VAL A 153 4.39 -17.90 9.74
C VAL A 153 3.91 -16.49 9.41
N LEU A 154 3.57 -16.24 8.14
CA LEU A 154 2.93 -14.99 7.74
C LEU A 154 1.57 -14.84 8.44
N ALA A 155 1.50 -13.96 9.42
CA ALA A 155 0.27 -13.62 10.12
C ALA A 155 -0.55 -12.62 9.31
N LYS A 156 0.08 -11.55 8.84
CA LYS A 156 -0.59 -10.47 8.10
C LYS A 156 0.33 -9.84 7.05
N LYS A 157 -0.25 -9.51 5.90
CA LYS A 157 0.38 -8.70 4.86
C LYS A 157 -0.38 -7.39 4.72
N ILE A 158 0.32 -6.27 4.82
CA ILE A 158 -0.27 -4.95 4.57
C ILE A 158 0.28 -4.49 3.22
N LEU A 159 -0.59 -4.27 2.25
CA LEU A 159 -0.22 -3.61 0.99
C LEU A 159 -0.22 -2.10 1.23
N LEU A 160 0.78 -1.41 0.68
CA LEU A 160 0.89 0.04 0.80
C LEU A 160 0.63 0.68 -0.55
N GLU A 161 -0.23 1.69 -0.55
CA GLU A 161 -0.48 2.54 -1.70
C GLU A 161 -0.20 3.99 -1.31
N TYR A 162 0.64 4.68 -2.07
CA TYR A 162 1.04 6.05 -1.82
C TYR A 162 0.36 6.97 -2.83
N LYS A 163 -0.27 8.04 -2.34
CA LYS A 163 -0.96 9.01 -3.21
C LYS A 163 -0.72 10.43 -2.77
N THR A 164 -0.32 11.28 -3.71
CA THR A 164 -0.24 12.72 -3.49
C THR A 164 -1.37 13.44 -4.23
N GLY A 165 -1.88 14.47 -3.58
CA GLY A 165 -2.90 15.37 -4.09
C GLY A 165 -2.41 16.81 -4.06
N LYS A 166 -3.05 17.65 -4.86
CA LYS A 166 -2.85 19.10 -4.89
C LYS A 166 -4.15 19.78 -5.31
N ALA A 167 -4.22 21.09 -5.11
CA ALA A 167 -5.31 21.93 -5.60
C ALA A 167 -4.73 23.19 -6.25
N SER A 168 -4.55 23.18 -7.58
CA SER A 168 -3.99 24.30 -8.33
C SER A 168 -4.81 25.59 -8.21
N LYS A 169 -6.10 25.50 -7.82
CA LYS A 169 -6.96 26.66 -7.54
C LYS A 169 -7.31 26.82 -6.06
N GLY A 170 -6.67 26.08 -5.16
CA GLY A 170 -6.88 26.14 -3.71
C GLY A 170 -8.25 25.72 -3.19
N GLU A 171 -9.23 25.40 -4.05
CA GLU A 171 -10.59 25.06 -3.62
C GLU A 171 -10.86 23.54 -3.64
N LYS A 172 -10.38 22.86 -4.68
CA LYS A 172 -10.72 21.46 -4.99
C LYS A 172 -9.47 20.69 -5.37
N ILE A 173 -9.39 19.43 -4.94
CA ILE A 173 -8.30 18.55 -5.35
C ILE A 173 -8.32 18.31 -6.86
N ASP A 174 -7.15 18.38 -7.48
CA ASP A 174 -6.98 18.25 -8.92
C ASP A 174 -7.01 16.78 -9.38
N GLY A 175 -7.45 16.60 -10.62
CA GLY A 175 -7.28 15.36 -11.36
C GLY A 175 -8.12 14.19 -10.86
N ASN A 176 -7.72 12.99 -11.29
CA ASN A 176 -8.46 11.74 -11.14
C ASN A 176 -7.71 10.70 -10.28
N ALA A 177 -6.79 11.12 -9.42
CA ALA A 177 -6.01 10.21 -8.57
C ALA A 177 -6.91 9.25 -7.78
N HIS A 178 -8.09 9.75 -7.38
CA HIS A 178 -9.12 8.98 -6.69
C HIS A 178 -9.78 7.90 -7.56
N GLU A 179 -10.08 8.17 -8.82
CA GLU A 179 -10.71 7.17 -9.71
C GLU A 179 -9.78 5.98 -9.92
N ARG A 180 -8.47 6.26 -10.00
CA ARG A 180 -7.44 5.21 -10.03
C ARG A 180 -7.35 4.44 -8.72
N LEU A 181 -7.52 5.10 -7.57
CA LEU A 181 -7.56 4.43 -6.27
C LEU A 181 -8.77 3.50 -6.12
N SER A 182 -9.95 3.87 -6.62
CA SER A 182 -11.13 2.97 -6.60
C SER A 182 -10.87 1.67 -7.37
N PHE A 183 -10.21 1.75 -8.52
CA PHE A 183 -9.80 0.56 -9.27
C PHE A 183 -8.72 -0.24 -8.51
N GLN A 184 -7.75 0.44 -7.89
CA GLN A 184 -6.72 -0.21 -7.08
C GLN A 184 -7.31 -0.97 -5.88
N ILE A 185 -8.36 -0.45 -5.24
CA ILE A 185 -9.06 -1.14 -4.14
C ILE A 185 -9.67 -2.46 -4.65
N MET A 186 -10.30 -2.47 -5.83
CA MET A 186 -10.81 -3.71 -6.41
C MET A 186 -9.70 -4.72 -6.68
N GLN A 187 -8.53 -4.26 -7.17
CA GLN A 187 -7.37 -5.12 -7.35
C GLN A 187 -6.81 -5.65 -6.01
N TYR A 188 -6.86 -4.85 -4.95
CA TYR A 188 -6.53 -5.30 -3.60
C TYR A 188 -7.46 -6.42 -3.14
N LEU A 189 -8.77 -6.32 -3.34
CA LEU A 189 -9.71 -7.38 -2.96
C LEU A 189 -9.34 -8.72 -3.59
N GLU A 190 -8.92 -8.72 -4.86
CA GLU A 190 -8.44 -9.93 -5.54
C GLU A 190 -7.15 -10.48 -4.90
N VAL A 191 -6.19 -9.61 -4.60
CA VAL A 191 -4.92 -10.01 -3.97
C VAL A 191 -5.12 -10.50 -2.54
N ALA A 192 -6.06 -9.91 -1.79
CA ALA A 192 -6.32 -10.23 -0.40
C ALA A 192 -6.71 -11.71 -0.21
N THR A 193 -7.40 -12.29 -1.19
CA THR A 193 -7.79 -13.71 -1.17
C THR A 193 -6.61 -14.70 -1.19
N ARG A 194 -5.39 -14.24 -1.50
CA ARG A 194 -4.19 -15.08 -1.59
C ARG A 194 -3.42 -15.21 -0.28
N TYR A 195 -3.81 -14.49 0.76
CA TYR A 195 -3.07 -14.40 2.03
C TYR A 195 -4.00 -14.70 3.22
N PRO A 196 -3.47 -15.24 4.34
CA PRO A 196 -4.29 -15.54 5.53
C PRO A 196 -5.03 -14.31 6.06
N GLN A 197 -4.32 -13.18 6.13
CA GLN A 197 -4.85 -11.86 6.39
C GLN A 197 -4.11 -10.85 5.53
N CYS A 198 -4.86 -10.05 4.77
CA CYS A 198 -4.31 -8.98 3.96
C CYS A 198 -5.08 -7.69 4.24
N SER A 199 -4.36 -6.60 4.45
CA SER A 199 -4.96 -5.27 4.56
C SER A 199 -4.36 -4.31 3.54
N LEU A 200 -5.02 -3.19 3.32
CA LEU A 200 -4.55 -2.10 2.46
C LEU A 200 -4.39 -0.82 3.28
N ALA A 201 -3.18 -0.25 3.33
CA ALA A 201 -2.97 1.07 3.91
C ALA A 201 -2.67 2.07 2.77
N VAL A 202 -3.50 3.11 2.68
CA VAL A 202 -3.33 4.21 1.74
C VAL A 202 -2.71 5.38 2.49
N ILE A 203 -1.47 5.72 2.14
CA ILE A 203 -0.72 6.84 2.71
C ILE A 203 -0.80 8.00 1.74
N THR A 204 -1.45 9.09 2.16
CA THR A 204 -1.62 10.28 1.33
C THR A 204 -1.15 11.53 2.04
N ASN A 205 -0.88 12.62 1.34
CA ASN A 205 -0.65 13.93 1.98
C ASN A 205 -1.98 14.57 2.45
N GLY A 206 -1.90 15.68 3.20
CA GLY A 206 -3.07 16.36 3.76
C GLY A 206 -3.94 17.09 2.74
N ALA A 207 -3.50 17.22 1.48
CA ALA A 207 -4.31 17.82 0.42
C ALA A 207 -5.68 17.11 0.23
N PHE A 208 -5.74 15.80 0.53
CA PHE A 208 -6.95 15.00 0.39
C PHE A 208 -8.08 15.40 1.34
N ILE A 209 -7.72 16.03 2.47
CA ILE A 209 -8.66 16.49 3.51
C ILE A 209 -8.78 18.01 3.58
N ARG A 210 -7.74 18.75 3.17
CA ARG A 210 -7.73 20.22 3.19
C ARG A 210 -8.62 20.84 2.11
N TYR A 211 -8.73 20.20 0.95
CA TYR A 211 -9.48 20.72 -0.19
C TYR A 211 -10.77 19.96 -0.43
N ARG A 212 -11.73 20.58 -1.14
CA ARG A 212 -12.98 19.91 -1.52
C ARG A 212 -12.65 18.66 -2.31
N ASN A 213 -13.07 17.53 -1.76
CA ASN A 213 -12.75 16.23 -2.31
C ASN A 213 -13.97 15.30 -2.13
N LYS A 214 -14.73 15.11 -3.21
CA LYS A 214 -15.91 14.25 -3.17
C LYS A 214 -15.59 12.77 -2.91
N TYR A 215 -14.34 12.35 -3.13
CA TYR A 215 -13.96 10.95 -3.07
C TYR A 215 -13.46 10.52 -1.69
N HIS A 216 -12.82 11.42 -0.93
CA HIS A 216 -12.35 11.11 0.43
C HIS A 216 -13.46 10.58 1.36
N PRO A 217 -14.61 11.26 1.54
CA PRO A 217 -15.69 10.73 2.37
C PRO A 217 -16.31 9.45 1.79
N LEU A 218 -16.36 9.31 0.46
CA LEU A 218 -16.86 8.10 -0.19
C LEU A 218 -15.94 6.90 0.06
N PHE A 219 -14.63 7.07 0.10
CA PHE A 219 -13.69 5.99 0.40
C PHE A 219 -13.83 5.49 1.82
N HIS A 220 -13.97 6.39 2.78
CA HIS A 220 -14.24 6.01 4.17
C HIS A 220 -15.57 5.25 4.28
N GLN A 221 -16.64 5.76 3.67
CA GLN A 221 -17.93 5.05 3.66
C GLN A 221 -17.87 3.68 2.97
N GLN A 222 -17.11 3.56 1.87
CA GLN A 222 -16.91 2.29 1.18
C GLN A 222 -16.09 1.31 2.04
N ALA A 223 -15.01 1.77 2.65
CA ALA A 223 -14.20 0.97 3.57
C ALA A 223 -15.06 0.49 4.76
N ASP A 224 -15.79 1.38 5.42
CA ASP A 224 -16.69 1.06 6.53
C ASP A 224 -17.73 0.01 6.12
N ARG A 225 -18.36 0.16 4.95
CA ARG A 225 -19.32 -0.84 4.43
C ARG A 225 -18.65 -2.19 4.18
N LEU A 226 -17.41 -2.18 3.71
CA LEU A 226 -16.64 -3.41 3.45
C LEU A 226 -16.11 -4.04 4.74
N THR A 227 -15.98 -3.32 5.87
CA THR A 227 -15.60 -3.93 7.16
C THR A 227 -16.59 -4.97 7.68
N ASN A 228 -17.81 -5.03 7.12
CA ASN A 228 -18.75 -6.13 7.36
C ASN A 228 -18.17 -7.49 6.93
N PHE A 229 -17.22 -7.50 5.99
CA PHE A 229 -16.44 -8.67 5.65
C PHE A 229 -15.24 -8.77 6.59
N ARG A 230 -15.22 -9.78 7.46
CA ARG A 230 -14.18 -9.97 8.51
C ARG A 230 -12.74 -9.98 7.99
N TRP A 231 -12.54 -10.34 6.72
CA TRP A 231 -11.23 -10.38 6.08
C TRP A 231 -10.81 -9.04 5.47
N PHE A 232 -11.72 -8.09 5.33
CA PHE A 232 -11.44 -6.77 4.76
C PHE A 232 -10.92 -5.83 5.85
N GLU A 233 -9.73 -5.29 5.62
CA GLU A 233 -9.17 -4.24 6.46
C GLU A 233 -8.49 -3.19 5.57
N MET A 234 -8.88 -1.93 5.74
CA MET A 234 -8.30 -0.82 5.00
C MET A 234 -8.08 0.37 5.93
N GLU A 235 -6.92 1.01 5.81
CA GLU A 235 -6.60 2.24 6.50
C GLU A 235 -6.28 3.35 5.50
N TYR A 236 -6.71 4.56 5.83
CA TYR A 236 -6.46 5.74 5.02
C TYR A 236 -5.82 6.80 5.92
N CYS A 237 -4.56 7.15 5.65
CA CYS A 237 -3.79 8.08 6.47
C CYS A 237 -3.45 9.32 5.64
N SER A 238 -4.04 10.47 5.99
CA SER A 238 -3.87 11.76 5.31
C SER A 238 -3.26 12.85 6.19
N PHE A 239 -3.23 12.67 7.51
CA PHE A 239 -2.75 13.67 8.46
C PHE A 239 -1.94 13.04 9.60
N ALA A 240 -1.22 13.88 10.33
CA ALA A 240 -0.20 13.47 11.29
C ALA A 240 -0.70 12.42 12.27
N GLU A 241 -1.86 12.66 12.89
CA GLU A 241 -2.44 11.73 13.88
C GLU A 241 -2.80 10.37 13.28
N GLN A 242 -3.23 10.32 12.01
CA GLN A 242 -3.52 9.04 11.35
C GLN A 242 -2.26 8.24 11.04
N TYR A 243 -1.17 8.89 10.62
CA TYR A 243 0.10 8.16 10.44
C TYR A 243 0.62 7.63 11.78
N MET A 244 0.56 8.45 12.83
CA MET A 244 0.99 8.03 14.17
C MET A 244 0.10 6.92 14.72
N GLY A 245 -1.23 7.01 14.51
CA GLY A 245 -2.17 5.95 14.89
C GLY A 245 -1.87 4.63 14.19
N PHE A 246 -1.52 4.67 12.90
CA PHE A 246 -1.09 3.48 12.16
C PHE A 246 0.22 2.90 12.73
N ILE A 247 1.21 3.74 13.03
CA ILE A 247 2.47 3.32 13.67
C ILE A 247 2.23 2.68 15.04
N GLU A 248 1.34 3.25 15.85
CA GLU A 248 1.00 2.70 17.16
C GLU A 248 0.26 1.36 17.05
N LYS A 249 -0.53 1.13 15.99
CA LYS A 249 -1.09 -0.20 15.70
C LYS A 249 0.02 -1.21 15.36
N LEU A 250 1.01 -0.82 14.56
CA LEU A 250 2.16 -1.68 14.27
C LEU A 250 2.97 -1.99 15.53
N LYS A 251 3.15 -0.99 16.42
CA LYS A 251 3.77 -1.15 17.74
C LYS A 251 3.01 -2.17 18.60
N LYS A 252 1.70 -2.01 18.72
CA LYS A 252 0.83 -2.95 19.45
C LYS A 252 0.91 -4.36 18.86
N TRP A 253 0.96 -4.49 17.55
CA TRP A 253 1.10 -5.78 16.90
C TRP A 253 2.43 -6.46 17.29
N ILE A 254 3.56 -5.77 17.15
CA ILE A 254 4.88 -6.37 17.41
C ILE A 254 5.14 -6.65 18.90
N PHE A 255 4.62 -5.84 19.83
CA PHE A 255 4.88 -6.00 21.27
C PHE A 255 3.74 -6.67 22.05
N GLU A 256 2.48 -6.48 21.68
CA GLU A 256 1.31 -7.05 22.38
C GLU A 256 0.59 -8.16 21.62
N GLY A 257 0.78 -8.26 20.30
CA GLY A 257 0.20 -9.33 19.48
C GLY A 257 -1.25 -9.02 19.08
N LYS A 258 -1.62 -7.74 19.16
CA LYS A 258 -2.95 -7.21 18.87
C LYS A 258 -2.98 -6.42 17.58
#